data_AF-A0A8T7H978-F1
#
_entry.id   AF-A0A8T7H978-F1
#
_cell.length_a   1.000
_cell.length_b   1.000
_cell.length_c   1.000
_cell.angle_alpha   90.00
_cell.angle_beta   90.00
_cell.angle_gamma   90.00
#
_symmetry.space_group_name_H-M   'P 1'
#
loop_
_entity.id
_entity.type
_entity.pdbx_description
1 polymer ?
#
loop_
_entity_poly.entity_id
_entity_poly.type
_entity_poly.pdbx_seq_one_letter_code
_entity_poly.pdbx_strand_id
1 'polypeptide(L)' 'MACRTPVKVKDPTSHLEVEVVPDRVYVIVNHAGKKIKIGLFTSPRTGKKFRALLPDAYPDCG' A
#
# COMPACT_ATOMS: atom_id res chain seq x y z
N MET A 1 3.04 11.97 -9.48
CA MET A 1 2.02 11.27 -10.31
C MET A 1 1.20 10.41 -9.37
N ALA A 2 -0.10 10.66 -9.24
CA ALA A 2 -0.93 9.93 -8.27
C ALA A 2 -0.92 8.42 -8.56
N CYS A 3 -0.75 7.61 -7.52
CA CYS A 3 -1.03 6.17 -7.59
C CYS A 3 -2.49 6.01 -8.04
N ARG A 4 -2.73 5.30 -9.14
CA ARG A 4 -4.10 5.02 -9.63
C ARG A 4 -4.40 3.52 -9.69
N THR A 5 -3.40 2.68 -9.49
CA THR A 5 -3.56 1.24 -9.57
C THR A 5 -4.14 0.73 -8.25
N PRO A 6 -5.36 0.18 -8.25
CA PRO A 6 -5.90 -0.42 -7.05
C PRO A 6 -5.13 -1.70 -6.72
N VAL A 7 -5.02 -2.00 -5.43
CA VAL A 7 -4.31 -3.17 -4.93
C VAL A 7 -5.19 -3.89 -3.93
N LYS A 8 -5.27 -5.21 -4.04
CA LYS A 8 -5.92 -6.05 -3.03
C LYS A 8 -5.01 -6.14 -1.82
N VAL A 9 -5.48 -5.54 -0.72
CA VAL A 9 -4.79 -5.57 0.57
C VAL A 9 -5.77 -6.00 1.65
N LYS A 10 -5.26 -6.72 2.64
CA LYS A 10 -6.04 -7.06 3.82
C LYS A 10 -6.04 -5.86 4.76
N ASP A 11 -7.21 -5.28 5.02
CA ASP A 11 -7.36 -4.23 6.02
C ASP A 11 -7.22 -4.85 7.41
N PRO A 12 -6.21 -4.48 8.21
CA PRO A 12 -6.03 -5.01 9.56
C PRO A 12 -7.12 -4.51 10.52
N THR A 13 -7.88 -3.48 10.15
CA THR A 13 -8.96 -2.96 11.00
C THR A 13 -10.24 -3.76 10.85
N SER A 14 -10.60 -4.12 9.61
CA SER A 14 -11.83 -4.87 9.31
C SER A 14 -11.62 -6.36 9.06
N HIS A 15 -10.35 -6.80 8.98
CA HIS A 15 -9.93 -8.17 8.66
C HIS A 15 -10.41 -8.69 7.29
N LEU A 16 -10.86 -7.78 6.42
CA LEU A 16 -11.35 -8.09 5.08
C LEU A 16 -10.31 -7.73 4.01
N GLU A 17 -10.39 -8.45 2.90
CA GLU A 17 -9.67 -8.08 1.68
C GLU A 17 -10.42 -6.96 0.97
N VAL A 18 -9.74 -5.83 0.77
CA VAL A 18 -10.28 -4.66 0.09
C VAL A 18 -9.36 -4.28 -1.05
N GLU A 19 -9.97 -3.89 -2.17
CA GLU A 19 -9.26 -3.37 -3.32
C GLU A 19 -9.27 -1.84 -3.24
N VAL A 20 -8.12 -1.27 -2.87
CA VAL A 20 -7.99 0.17 -2.60
C VAL A 20 -6.73 0.73 -3.22
N VAL A 21 -6.78 2.00 -3.58
CA VAL A 21 -5.63 2.74 -4.12
C VAL A 21 -4.84 3.31 -2.94
N PRO A 22 -3.49 3.17 -2.92
CA PRO A 22 -2.69 3.78 -1.86
C PRO A 22 -2.68 5.29 -2.02
N ASP A 23 -2.91 6.00 -0.91
CA ASP A 23 -2.76 7.45 -0.80
C ASP A 23 -1.31 7.89 -1.05
N ARG A 24 -0.35 7.09 -0.56
CA ARG A 24 1.08 7.35 -0.70
C ARG A 24 1.87 6.06 -0.71
N VAL A 25 2.94 6.03 -1.50
CA VAL A 25 3.87 4.90 -1.56
C VAL A 25 5.22 5.30 -0.98
N TYR A 26 5.77 4.41 -0.17
CA TYR A 26 7.09 4.51 0.42
C TYR A 26 7.94 3.37 -0.12
N VAL A 27 9.18 3.67 -0.48
CA VAL A 27 10.17 2.67 -0.87
C VAL A 27 11.21 2.59 0.23
N ILE A 28 11.34 1.41 0.84
CA ILE A 28 12.34 1.11 1.86
C ILE A 28 13.36 0.18 1.23
N VAL A 29 14.64 0.54 1.31
CA VAL A 29 15.73 -0.32 0.84
C VAL A 29 16.43 -0.89 2.06
N ASN A 30 16.52 -2.21 2.16
CA ASN A 30 17.29 -2.84 3.24
C ASN A 30 18.80 -2.80 2.94
N HIS A 31 19.63 -3.14 3.93
CA HIS A 31 21.10 -3.18 3.78
C HIS A 31 21.59 -4.14 2.68
N ALA A 32 20.79 -5.16 2.33
CA ALA A 32 21.08 -6.09 1.24
C ALA A 32 20.65 -5.56 -0.14
N GLY A 33 20.18 -4.31 -0.24
CA GLY A 33 19.72 -3.69 -1.50
C GLY A 33 18.32 -4.12 -1.94
N LYS A 34 17.60 -4.93 -1.15
CA LYS A 34 16.21 -5.30 -1.45
C LYS A 34 15.30 -4.10 -1.22
N LYS A 35 14.61 -3.69 -2.28
CA LYS A 35 13.58 -2.64 -2.24
C LYS A 35 12.25 -3.27 -1.83
N ILE A 36 11.59 -2.67 -0.85
CA ILE A 36 10.26 -3.04 -0.38
C ILE A 36 9.37 -1.82 -0.57
N LYS A 37 8.21 -2.02 -1.18
CA LYS A 37 7.22 -0.95 -1.39
C LYS A 37 6.13 -1.08 -0.33
N ILE A 38 5.81 0.02 0.34
CA ILE A 38 4.76 0.11 1.35
C ILE A 38 3.76 1.18 0.94
N GLY A 39 2.49 0.80 0.82
CA GLY A 39 1.39 1.72 0.60
C GLY A 39 0.79 2.18 1.90
N LEU A 40 0.48 3.48 2.00
CA LEU A 40 -0.46 4.03 2.97
C LEU A 40 -1.84 4.00 2.35
N PHE A 41 -2.80 3.39 3.03
CA PHE A 41 -4.16 3.22 2.58
C PHE A 41 -5.13 3.78 3.61
N THR A 42 -6.31 4.16 3.17
CA THR A 42 -7.43 4.53 4.04
C THR A 42 -8.50 3.43 3.95
N SER A 43 -8.85 2.82 5.08
CA SER A 43 -9.88 1.76 5.14
C SER A 43 -11.23 2.36 4.75
N PRO A 44 -11.90 1.85 3.70
CA PRO A 44 -13.19 2.40 3.25
C PRO A 44 -14.30 2.13 4.26
N ARG A 45 -14.12 1.18 5.18
CA ARG A 45 -15.10 0.83 6.22
C ARG A 45 -14.97 1.67 7.48
N THR A 46 -13.73 1.96 7.88
CA THR A 46 -13.46 2.58 9.19
C THR A 46 -12.88 3.98 9.10
N GLY A 47 -12.48 4.42 7.90
CA GLY A 47 -11.77 5.69 7.68
C GLY A 47 -10.36 5.72 8.28
N LYS A 48 -9.91 4.63 8.92
CA LYS A 48 -8.58 4.56 9.53
C LYS A 48 -7.53 4.34 8.46
N LYS A 49 -6.38 5.00 8.65
CA LYS A 49 -5.22 4.80 7.81
C LYS A 49 -4.44 3.58 8.26
N PHE A 50 -4.00 2.76 7.32
CA PHE A 50 -3.18 1.58 7.58
C PHE A 50 -2.07 1.48 6.53
N ARG A 51 -1.01 0.74 6.87
CA ARG A 51 0.10 0.47 5.96
C ARG A 51 0.07 -0.98 5.55
N ALA A 52 0.25 -1.24 4.26
CA ALA A 52 0.37 -2.60 3.75
C ALA A 52 1.51 -2.69 2.73
N LEU A 53 2.08 -3.88 2.61
CA LEU A 53 3.09 -4.18 1.60
C LEU A 53 2.44 -4.12 0.22
N LEU A 54 3.16 -3.51 -0.72
CA LEU A 54 2.80 -3.51 -2.12
C LEU A 54 3.59 -4.60 -2.85
N PRO A 55 3.04 -5.14 -3.94
CA PRO A 55 3.80 -5.99 -4.85
C PRO A 55 5.07 -5.27 -5.35
N ASP A 56 6.16 -6.01 -5.55
CA ASP A 56 7.43 -5.44 -6.05
C ASP A 56 7.26 -4.76 -7.42
N ALA A 57 6.37 -5.31 -8.26
CA ALA A 57 6.02 -4.79 -9.58
C ALA A 57 5.11 -3.55 -9.54
N TYR A 58 4.65 -3.10 -8.37
CA TYR A 58 3.77 -1.95 -8.26
C TYR A 58 4.51 -0.67 -8.70
N PRO A 59 3.93 0.19 -9.56
CA PRO A 59 4.64 1.35 -10.10
C PRO A 59 5.04 2.33 -8.99
N ASP A 60 6.21 2.94 -9.14
CA ASP A 60 6.66 4.03 -8.28
C ASP A 60 5.83 5.28 -8.62
N CYS A 61 4.68 5.46 -7.97
CA CYS A 61 3.91 6.69 -8.09
C CYS A 61 4.08 7.52 -6.80
N GLY A 62 4.97 8.52 -6.91
CA GLY A 62 5.24 9.56 -5.91
C GLY A 62 4.63 10.89 -6.32
#